data_AF-Q8VMB7-F1
#
_entry.id   AF-Q8VMB7-F1
#
_cell.length_a   1.000
_cell.length_b   1.000
_cell.length_c   1.000
_cell.angle_alpha   90.00
_cell.angle_beta   90.00
_cell.angle_gamma   90.00
#
_symmetry.space_group_name_H-M   'P 1'
#
loop_
_entity.id
_entity.type
_entity.pdbx_description
1 polymer ?
#
loop_
_entity_poly.entity_id
_entity_poly.type
_entity_poly.pdbx_seq_one_letter_code
_entity_poly.pdbx_strand_id
1 'polypeptide(L)'
;QQIVTLTYPHIGNTGTTPEDAESNRVWSAGLVIRDLPLVASNWRNKLSLGDYLKANNVVAIAGIDTRRLTRILREKGAQNGCILAGDNITEEAAIAAARSFPGLKGMDLAKEVCTKDTYEWRSSVWDLKTDSHPEIAASELPYHVVAYDYGVKVNILRMLVERGCRVTVVPAQTPASEVLAYKPDGVFLSNGPGDPEPCDYAIKAIRE
;
A
#
# COMPACT_ATOMS: atom_id res chain seq x y z
N GLN A 1 7.47 5.51 -2.79
CA GLN A 1 8.52 5.36 -1.76
C GLN A 1 8.38 6.47 -0.71
N GLN A 2 7.82 6.17 0.46
CA GLN A 2 7.55 7.17 1.50
C GLN A 2 7.95 6.64 2.87
N ILE A 3 8.45 7.52 3.74
CA ILE A 3 8.66 7.24 5.15
C ILE A 3 7.39 7.62 5.89
N VAL A 4 6.80 6.66 6.61
CA VAL A 4 5.54 6.85 7.34
C VAL A 4 5.85 7.24 8.77
N THR A 5 5.40 8.43 9.18
CA THR A 5 5.44 8.85 10.59
C THR A 5 4.04 8.75 11.19
N LEU A 6 3.89 7.95 12.24
CA LEU A 6 2.60 7.78 12.91
C LEU A 6 2.49 8.71 14.13
N THR A 7 1.34 9.39 14.24
CA THR A 7 1.08 10.36 15.29
C THR A 7 0.62 9.73 16.59
N TYR A 8 -0.08 8.59 16.51
CA TYR A 8 -0.48 7.82 17.70
C TYR A 8 0.78 7.23 18.36
N PRO A 9 0.95 7.36 19.69
CA PRO A 9 2.23 7.10 20.32
C PRO A 9 2.63 5.62 20.34
N HIS A 10 1.69 4.72 20.63
CA HIS A 10 1.95 3.29 20.76
C HIS A 10 1.55 2.56 19.47
N ILE A 11 2.54 2.13 18.70
CA ILE A 11 2.32 1.45 17.42
C ILE A 11 2.76 0.00 17.55
N GLY A 12 1.85 -0.94 17.27
CA GLY A 12 2.11 -2.38 17.37
C GLY A 12 1.34 -3.10 18.49
N ASN A 13 0.41 -2.42 19.16
CA ASN A 13 -0.35 -2.96 20.30
C ASN A 13 -1.07 -4.27 19.97
N THR A 14 -1.56 -4.41 18.74
CA THR A 14 -2.30 -5.59 18.26
C THR A 14 -1.42 -6.57 17.49
N GLY A 15 -0.11 -6.30 17.38
CA GLY A 15 0.79 -7.06 16.51
C GLY A 15 0.36 -6.97 15.06
N THR A 16 0.48 -8.08 14.33
CA THR A 16 0.19 -8.16 12.90
C THR A 16 -0.52 -9.47 12.55
N THR A 17 -1.34 -9.43 11.50
CA THR A 17 -2.00 -10.60 10.91
C THR A 17 -2.01 -10.46 9.38
N PRO A 18 -1.84 -11.54 8.61
CA PRO A 18 -1.93 -11.50 7.15
C PRO A 18 -3.28 -10.98 6.63
N GLU A 19 -4.37 -11.18 7.39
CA GLU A 19 -5.71 -10.75 7.00
C GLU A 19 -5.83 -9.20 6.90
N ASP A 20 -5.01 -8.47 7.68
CA ASP A 20 -4.98 -7.00 7.68
C ASP A 20 -4.05 -6.43 6.58
N ALA A 21 -3.41 -7.29 5.77
CA ALA A 21 -2.53 -6.85 4.70
C ALA A 21 -3.33 -6.31 3.51
N GLU A 22 -3.07 -5.06 3.14
CA GLU A 22 -3.69 -4.38 2.00
C GLU A 22 -2.94 -4.59 0.66
N SER A 23 -1.81 -5.28 0.70
CA SER A 23 -0.94 -5.56 -0.46
C SER A 23 -0.05 -6.78 -0.19
N ASN A 24 0.58 -7.30 -1.24
CA ASN A 24 1.49 -8.45 -1.18
C ASN A 24 2.81 -8.19 -0.41
N ARG A 25 3.16 -6.93 -0.17
CA ARG A 25 4.36 -6.51 0.57
C ARG A 25 4.11 -5.21 1.31
N VAL A 26 5.03 -4.84 2.21
CA VAL A 26 5.08 -3.49 2.80
C VAL A 26 5.70 -2.51 1.80
N TRP A 27 4.92 -1.48 1.43
CA TRP A 27 5.34 -0.46 0.45
C TRP A 27 6.01 0.78 1.06
N SER A 28 5.83 1.02 2.36
CA SER A 28 6.53 2.11 3.05
C SER A 28 8.04 1.87 3.03
N ALA A 29 8.81 2.90 2.66
CA ALA A 29 10.27 2.84 2.66
C ALA A 29 10.85 2.79 4.09
N GLY A 30 10.10 3.30 5.06
CA GLY A 30 10.43 3.17 6.46
C GLY A 30 9.30 3.62 7.38
N LEU A 31 9.45 3.31 8.66
CA LEU A 31 8.46 3.60 9.69
C LEU A 31 9.08 4.40 10.84
N VAL A 32 8.38 5.45 11.29
CA VAL A 32 8.81 6.34 12.36
C VAL A 32 7.71 6.42 13.41
N ILE A 33 8.01 5.98 14.63
CA ILE A 33 7.04 5.90 15.74
C ILE A 33 7.60 6.49 17.03
N ARG A 34 6.70 6.81 17.96
CA ARG A 34 7.11 7.29 19.29
C ARG A 34 7.51 6.13 20.19
N ASP A 35 6.69 5.07 20.24
CA ASP A 35 6.86 3.97 21.17
C ASP A 35 6.42 2.64 20.54
N LEU A 36 7.24 1.62 20.70
CA LEU A 36 6.93 0.24 20.34
C LEU A 36 6.56 -0.50 21.64
N PRO A 37 5.33 -1.01 21.78
CA PRO A 37 4.92 -1.71 22.99
C PRO A 37 5.75 -2.97 23.20
N LEU A 38 5.99 -3.31 24.47
CA LEU A 38 6.75 -4.50 24.87
C LEU A 38 6.12 -5.80 24.35
N VAL A 39 4.79 -5.85 24.29
CA VAL A 39 4.03 -7.04 23.89
C VAL A 39 2.88 -6.61 22.98
N ALA A 40 2.64 -7.41 21.95
CA ALA A 40 1.43 -7.36 21.15
C ALA A 40 0.32 -8.20 21.82
N SER A 41 -0.82 -7.59 22.12
CA SER A 41 -1.94 -8.23 22.83
C SER A 41 -3.23 -8.09 22.02
N ASN A 42 -3.48 -9.08 21.17
CA ASN A 42 -4.73 -9.24 20.42
C ASN A 42 -4.88 -10.71 20.01
N TRP A 43 -6.11 -11.22 20.01
CA TRP A 43 -6.39 -12.62 19.65
C TRP A 43 -6.06 -12.94 18.18
N ARG A 44 -6.08 -11.95 17.28
CA ARG A 44 -5.71 -12.08 15.87
C ARG A 44 -4.21 -12.01 15.64
N ASN A 45 -3.42 -11.59 16.63
CA ASN A 45 -1.98 -11.41 16.48
C ASN A 45 -1.30 -12.73 16.07
N LYS A 46 -0.55 -12.71 14.96
CA LYS A 46 0.29 -13.82 14.51
C LYS A 46 1.78 -13.51 14.65
N LEU A 47 2.16 -12.24 14.57
CA LEU A 47 3.56 -11.80 14.64
C LEU A 47 3.68 -10.39 15.24
N SER A 48 4.71 -10.16 16.05
CA SER A 48 5.01 -8.83 16.58
C SER A 48 5.29 -7.83 15.46
N LEU A 49 5.02 -6.54 15.67
CA LEU A 49 5.33 -5.51 14.67
C LEU A 49 6.82 -5.48 14.35
N GLY A 50 7.69 -5.62 15.37
CA GLY A 50 9.14 -5.62 15.18
C GLY A 50 9.63 -6.76 14.29
N ASP A 51 9.11 -7.97 14.50
CA ASP A 51 9.49 -9.13 13.70
C ASP A 51 8.89 -9.07 12.29
N TYR A 52 7.67 -8.53 12.15
CA TYR A 52 7.05 -8.28 10.86
C TYR A 52 7.86 -7.30 10.00
N LEU A 53 8.36 -6.22 10.59
CA LEU A 53 9.21 -5.24 9.89
C LEU A 53 10.55 -5.86 9.45
N LYS A 54 11.18 -6.68 10.30
CA LYS A 54 12.40 -7.43 9.94
C LYS A 54 12.13 -8.41 8.79
N ALA A 55 11.06 -9.19 8.87
CA ALA A 55 10.70 -10.16 7.83
C ALA A 55 10.44 -9.49 6.47
N ASN A 56 9.94 -8.25 6.47
CA ASN A 56 9.69 -7.46 5.26
C ASN A 56 10.85 -6.53 4.87
N ASN A 57 11.99 -6.60 5.55
CA ASN A 57 13.16 -5.74 5.32
C ASN A 57 12.83 -4.23 5.35
N VAL A 58 12.01 -3.80 6.31
CA VAL A 58 11.61 -2.39 6.48
C VAL A 58 12.42 -1.75 7.60
N VAL A 59 13.15 -0.69 7.27
CA VAL A 59 13.89 0.10 8.26
C VAL A 59 12.91 0.95 9.07
N ALA A 60 12.97 0.83 10.39
CA ALA A 60 12.09 1.57 11.29
C ALA A 60 12.85 2.14 12.49
N ILE A 61 12.33 3.24 13.04
CA ILE A 61 12.88 3.91 14.23
C ILE A 61 11.77 4.23 15.23
N ALA A 62 12.03 3.96 16.50
CA ALA A 62 11.17 4.26 17.64
C ALA A 62 11.89 5.16 18.64
N GLY A 63 11.17 5.70 19.63
CA GLY A 63 11.76 6.50 20.70
C GLY A 63 11.97 7.97 20.35
N ILE A 64 11.47 8.43 19.20
CA ILE A 64 11.61 9.84 18.77
C ILE A 64 10.37 10.67 19.13
N ASP A 65 10.55 11.99 19.23
CA ASP A 65 9.43 12.93 19.35
C ASP A 65 8.70 13.10 18.00
N THR A 66 7.76 12.19 17.72
CA THR A 66 6.93 12.24 16.50
C THR A 66 6.03 13.47 16.48
N ARG A 67 5.71 14.10 17.62
CA ARG A 67 4.93 15.34 17.68
C ARG A 67 5.76 16.51 17.16
N ARG A 68 7.04 16.63 17.55
CA ARG A 68 7.96 17.62 16.98
C ARG A 68 8.11 17.44 15.47
N LEU A 69 8.33 16.21 15.00
CA LEU A 69 8.44 15.91 13.58
C LEU A 69 7.16 16.31 12.81
N THR A 70 6.00 15.93 13.32
CA THR A 70 4.70 16.27 12.71
C THR A 70 4.49 17.78 12.61
N ARG A 71 4.89 18.56 13.64
CA ARG A 71 4.83 20.02 13.59
C ARG A 71 5.73 20.60 12.51
N ILE A 72 6.95 20.10 12.37
CA ILE A 72 7.90 20.53 11.34
C ILE A 72 7.31 20.27 9.94
N LEU A 73 6.75 19.08 9.71
CA LEU A 73 6.14 18.72 8.43
C LEU A 73 4.89 19.57 8.12
N ARG A 74 4.10 19.90 9.15
CA ARG A 74 2.93 20.78 9.00
C ARG A 74 3.30 22.23 8.70
N GLU A 75 4.35 22.75 9.33
CA GLU A 75 4.76 24.16 9.20
C GLU A 75 5.63 24.40 7.95
N LYS A 76 6.49 23.44 7.58
CA LYS A 76 7.46 23.58 6.47
C LYS A 76 7.12 22.76 5.23
N GLY A 77 6.05 21.96 5.28
CA GLY A 77 5.69 21.04 4.21
C GLY A 77 6.47 19.72 4.25
N ALA A 78 6.15 18.86 3.29
CA ALA A 78 6.79 17.55 3.14
C ALA A 78 8.28 17.69 2.85
N GLN A 79 9.09 16.86 3.50
CA GLN A 79 10.54 16.83 3.35
C GLN A 79 11.00 15.41 3.06
N ASN A 80 12.04 15.29 2.24
CA ASN A 80 12.76 14.04 2.07
C ASN A 80 13.50 13.69 3.36
N GLY A 81 13.62 12.41 3.65
CA GLY A 81 14.27 11.92 4.86
C GLY A 81 15.01 10.61 4.62
N CYS A 82 15.90 10.28 5.54
CA CYS A 82 16.64 9.02 5.55
C CYS A 82 16.59 8.45 6.96
N ILE A 83 16.39 7.13 7.08
CA ILE A 83 16.54 6.39 8.33
C ILE A 83 17.74 5.46 8.14
N LEU A 84 18.72 5.57 9.03
CA LEU A 84 19.84 4.64 9.13
C LEU A 84 19.71 3.88 10.45
N ALA A 85 19.80 2.56 10.37
CA ALA A 85 19.78 1.67 11.53
C ALA A 85 20.88 0.61 11.35
N GLY A 86 21.79 0.52 12.31
CA GLY A 86 22.95 -0.37 12.29
C GLY A 86 24.13 0.21 13.04
N ASP A 87 25.25 -0.50 13.01
CA ASP A 87 26.51 -0.04 13.58
C ASP A 87 27.22 0.95 12.64
N ASN A 88 28.05 1.85 13.21
CA ASN A 88 28.85 2.82 12.46
C ASN A 88 28.06 3.80 11.55
N ILE A 89 26.94 4.31 12.05
CA ILE A 89 26.16 5.35 11.36
C ILE A 89 26.70 6.76 11.64
N THR A 90 26.75 7.62 10.61
CA THR A 90 27.13 9.03 10.74
C THR A 90 25.98 9.96 10.31
N GLU A 91 25.88 11.10 10.98
CA GLU A 91 24.85 12.11 10.67
C GLU A 91 25.03 12.64 9.24
N GLU A 92 26.28 12.84 8.81
CA GLU A 92 26.62 13.37 7.49
C GLU A 92 26.14 12.44 6.38
N ALA A 93 26.27 11.12 6.57
CA ALA A 93 25.79 10.14 5.60
C ALA A 93 24.26 10.14 5.50
N ALA A 94 23.55 10.26 6.63
CA ALA A 94 22.08 10.33 6.64
C ALA A 94 21.58 11.60 5.92
N ILE A 95 22.21 12.75 6.18
CA ILE A 95 21.85 14.02 5.54
C ILE A 95 22.15 13.99 4.04
N ALA A 96 23.30 13.44 3.64
CA ALA A 96 23.66 13.28 2.23
C ALA A 96 22.64 12.41 1.49
N ALA A 97 22.27 11.26 2.07
CA ALA A 97 21.26 10.37 1.52
C ALA A 97 19.89 11.07 1.39
N ALA A 98 19.43 11.77 2.44
CA ALA A 98 18.17 12.51 2.41
C ALA A 98 18.12 13.60 1.33
N ARG A 99 19.23 14.33 1.13
CA ARG A 99 19.35 15.38 0.09
C ARG A 99 19.46 14.82 -1.32
N SER A 100 20.04 13.62 -1.48
CA SER A 100 20.20 12.99 -2.78
C SER A 100 18.88 12.47 -3.38
N PHE A 101 17.82 12.35 -2.58
CA PHE A 101 16.54 11.84 -3.05
C PHE A 101 15.88 12.83 -4.03
N PRO A 102 15.60 12.43 -5.29
CA PRO A 102 15.08 13.32 -6.34
C PRO A 102 13.66 13.84 -6.09
N GLY A 103 12.95 13.31 -5.08
CA GLY A 103 11.58 13.69 -4.75
C GLY A 103 10.54 12.81 -5.46
N LEU A 104 9.26 13.01 -5.12
CA LEU A 104 8.13 12.21 -5.65
C LEU A 104 7.45 12.88 -6.85
N LYS A 105 7.68 14.18 -7.08
CA LYS A 105 6.99 14.96 -8.10
C LYS A 105 7.48 14.55 -9.49
N GLY A 106 6.56 14.22 -10.39
CA GLY A 106 6.86 13.77 -11.75
C GLY A 106 7.35 12.32 -11.86
N MET A 107 7.29 11.54 -10.77
CA MET A 107 7.57 10.10 -10.83
C MET A 107 6.29 9.30 -11.03
N ASP A 108 6.22 8.58 -12.15
CA ASP A 108 5.23 7.53 -12.33
C ASP A 108 5.62 6.34 -11.45
N LEU A 109 5.00 6.26 -10.28
CA LEU A 109 5.14 5.15 -9.35
C LEU A 109 4.07 4.08 -9.56
N ALA A 110 3.03 4.35 -10.36
CA ALA A 110 1.95 3.39 -10.61
C ALA A 110 2.49 2.17 -11.37
N LYS A 111 3.35 2.40 -12.38
CA LYS A 111 4.02 1.31 -13.13
C LYS A 111 4.96 0.46 -12.29
N GLU A 112 5.49 1.00 -11.18
CA GLU A 112 6.43 0.30 -10.31
C GLU A 112 5.72 -0.63 -9.31
N VAL A 113 4.46 -0.31 -8.99
CA VAL A 113 3.68 -1.03 -7.98
C VAL A 113 2.59 -1.93 -8.56
N CYS A 114 2.26 -1.76 -9.84
CA CYS A 114 1.21 -2.55 -10.49
C CYS A 114 1.58 -4.03 -10.64
N THR A 115 0.56 -4.85 -10.80
CA THR A 115 0.71 -6.22 -11.27
C THR A 115 1.37 -6.28 -12.65
N LYS A 116 2.11 -7.36 -12.90
CA LYS A 116 2.72 -7.67 -14.19
C LYS A 116 1.76 -8.44 -15.10
N ASP A 117 0.99 -9.33 -14.50
CA ASP A 117 0.08 -10.23 -15.20
C ASP A 117 -1.36 -9.93 -14.78
N THR A 118 -2.28 -10.08 -15.72
CA THR A 118 -3.72 -10.00 -15.46
C THR A 118 -4.16 -11.19 -14.61
N TYR A 119 -4.98 -10.95 -13.59
CA TYR A 119 -5.53 -12.00 -12.74
C TYR A 119 -6.99 -11.75 -12.36
N GLU A 120 -7.69 -12.81 -11.94
CA GLU A 120 -9.05 -12.70 -11.41
C GLU A 120 -9.01 -12.60 -9.88
N TRP A 121 -9.86 -11.73 -9.32
CA TRP A 121 -10.04 -11.58 -7.88
C TRP A 121 -11.46 -11.94 -7.46
N ARG A 122 -11.57 -12.80 -6.43
CA ARG A 122 -12.85 -13.35 -5.92
C ARG A 122 -12.97 -13.37 -4.40
N SER A 123 -11.97 -12.86 -3.68
CA SER A 123 -11.97 -12.82 -2.22
C SER A 123 -12.79 -11.63 -1.72
N SER A 124 -13.73 -11.85 -0.79
CA SER A 124 -14.64 -10.83 -0.24
C SER A 124 -14.10 -10.19 1.06
N VAL A 125 -14.92 -9.34 1.68
CA VAL A 125 -14.60 -8.66 2.95
C VAL A 125 -14.36 -9.65 4.09
N TRP A 126 -13.58 -9.23 5.08
CA TRP A 126 -13.19 -10.09 6.21
C TRP A 126 -14.40 -10.50 7.05
N ASP A 127 -14.46 -11.77 7.44
CA ASP A 127 -15.48 -12.30 8.35
C ASP A 127 -14.86 -12.62 9.74
N LEU A 128 -15.48 -12.06 10.78
CA LEU A 128 -15.05 -12.21 12.18
C LEU A 128 -15.16 -13.64 12.70
N LYS A 129 -16.16 -14.41 12.26
CA LYS A 129 -16.41 -15.78 12.72
C LYS A 129 -15.38 -16.75 12.17
N THR A 130 -14.90 -16.52 10.96
CA THR A 130 -13.93 -17.38 10.29
C THR A 130 -12.50 -16.83 10.33
N ASP A 131 -12.29 -15.60 10.83
CA ASP A 131 -11.02 -14.86 10.81
C ASP A 131 -10.32 -14.95 9.45
N SER A 132 -11.09 -14.76 8.37
CA SER A 132 -10.61 -14.94 6.99
C SER A 132 -11.46 -14.16 5.99
N HIS A 133 -10.94 -14.07 4.76
CA HIS A 133 -11.66 -13.53 3.61
C HIS A 133 -12.24 -14.65 2.74
N PRO A 134 -13.58 -14.85 2.72
CA PRO A 134 -14.19 -15.91 1.92
C PRO A 134 -14.01 -15.65 0.42
N GLU A 135 -13.75 -16.70 -0.35
CA GLU A 135 -13.87 -16.63 -1.81
C GLU A 135 -15.31 -16.88 -2.24
N ILE A 136 -15.80 -16.07 -3.18
CA ILE A 136 -17.12 -16.22 -3.78
C ILE A 136 -16.97 -16.88 -5.15
N ALA A 137 -17.81 -17.86 -5.46
CA ALA A 137 -17.77 -18.52 -6.75
C ALA A 137 -18.13 -17.53 -7.87
N ALA A 138 -17.43 -17.60 -9.01
CA ALA A 138 -17.67 -16.68 -10.12
C ALA A 138 -19.12 -16.73 -10.65
N SER A 139 -19.79 -17.88 -10.53
CA SER A 139 -21.21 -18.05 -10.88
C SER A 139 -22.18 -17.26 -10.01
N GLU A 140 -21.74 -16.82 -8.83
CA GLU A 140 -22.54 -16.05 -7.85
C GLU A 140 -22.28 -14.54 -7.96
N LEU A 141 -21.39 -14.12 -8.86
CA LEU A 141 -21.01 -12.72 -9.07
C LEU A 141 -21.64 -12.21 -10.39
N PRO A 142 -22.81 -11.55 -10.33
CA PRO A 142 -23.59 -11.19 -11.52
C PRO A 142 -22.93 -10.12 -12.41
N TYR A 143 -21.96 -9.36 -11.89
CA TYR A 143 -21.31 -8.26 -12.63
C TYR A 143 -19.85 -8.56 -12.91
N HIS A 144 -19.33 -8.10 -14.04
CA HIS A 144 -17.91 -8.15 -14.39
C HIS A 144 -17.29 -6.75 -14.37
N VAL A 145 -16.35 -6.53 -13.46
CA VAL A 145 -15.57 -5.29 -13.39
C VAL A 145 -14.14 -5.55 -13.83
N VAL A 146 -13.60 -4.73 -14.73
CA VAL A 146 -12.16 -4.70 -15.02
C VAL A 146 -11.52 -3.57 -14.22
N ALA A 147 -10.56 -3.90 -13.37
CA ALA A 147 -9.87 -2.97 -12.50
C ALA A 147 -8.43 -2.74 -12.98
N TYR A 148 -8.08 -1.51 -13.32
CA TYR A 148 -6.69 -1.12 -13.52
C TYR A 148 -5.96 -1.10 -12.19
N ASP A 149 -4.85 -1.82 -12.10
CA ASP A 149 -3.96 -1.80 -10.95
C ASP A 149 -2.90 -0.71 -11.09
N TYR A 150 -3.10 0.40 -10.40
CA TYR A 150 -2.12 1.47 -10.20
C TYR A 150 -1.42 1.37 -8.84
N GLY A 151 -1.56 0.25 -8.12
CA GLY A 151 -1.21 0.08 -6.71
C GLY A 151 -2.45 -0.18 -5.85
N VAL A 152 -3.36 -1.01 -6.35
CA VAL A 152 -4.67 -1.24 -5.75
C VAL A 152 -4.54 -1.80 -4.34
N LYS A 153 -5.31 -1.21 -3.43
CA LYS A 153 -5.55 -1.80 -2.11
C LYS A 153 -6.45 -3.00 -2.23
N VAL A 154 -6.01 -4.13 -1.66
CA VAL A 154 -6.75 -5.40 -1.70
C VAL A 154 -8.19 -5.23 -1.19
N ASN A 155 -8.44 -4.40 -0.17
CA ASN A 155 -9.79 -4.24 0.35
C ASN A 155 -10.77 -3.56 -0.61
N ILE A 156 -10.30 -2.79 -1.60
CA ILE A 156 -11.17 -2.27 -2.66
C ILE A 156 -11.73 -3.42 -3.49
N LEU A 157 -10.87 -4.37 -3.88
CA LEU A 157 -11.28 -5.55 -4.64
C LEU A 157 -12.25 -6.41 -3.82
N ARG A 158 -11.99 -6.57 -2.52
CA ARG A 158 -12.90 -7.26 -1.59
C ARG A 158 -14.28 -6.62 -1.52
N MET A 159 -14.34 -5.29 -1.46
CA MET A 159 -15.62 -4.56 -1.44
C MET A 159 -16.38 -4.63 -2.77
N LEU A 160 -15.70 -4.76 -3.91
CA LEU A 160 -16.32 -5.01 -5.21
C LEU A 160 -16.93 -6.41 -5.26
N VAL A 161 -16.19 -7.44 -4.82
CA VAL A 161 -16.69 -8.82 -4.73
C VAL A 161 -17.92 -8.91 -3.83
N GLU A 162 -17.89 -8.26 -2.66
CA GLU A 162 -19.03 -8.19 -1.73
C GLU A 162 -20.29 -7.59 -2.37
N ARG A 163 -20.14 -6.80 -3.43
CA ARG A 163 -21.25 -6.18 -4.20
C ARG A 163 -21.65 -6.98 -5.43
N GLY A 164 -21.12 -8.19 -5.60
CA GLY A 164 -21.43 -9.09 -6.71
C GLY A 164 -20.57 -8.89 -7.94
N CYS A 165 -19.41 -8.23 -7.83
CA CYS A 165 -18.49 -8.06 -8.95
C CYS A 165 -17.43 -9.18 -9.00
N ARG A 166 -17.39 -9.93 -10.10
CA ARG A 166 -16.19 -10.66 -10.52
C ARG A 166 -15.19 -9.65 -11.04
N VAL A 167 -13.99 -9.60 -10.48
CA VAL A 167 -13.01 -8.56 -10.83
C VAL A 167 -11.86 -9.16 -11.63
N THR A 168 -11.61 -8.62 -12.82
CA THR A 168 -10.37 -8.86 -13.56
C THR A 168 -9.43 -7.70 -13.32
N VAL A 169 -8.31 -7.95 -12.65
CA VAL A 169 -7.30 -6.94 -12.37
C VAL A 169 -6.27 -6.96 -13.49
N VAL A 170 -6.06 -5.81 -14.13
CA VAL A 170 -5.15 -5.65 -15.27
C VAL A 170 -3.98 -4.73 -14.91
N PRO A 171 -2.79 -4.91 -15.53
CA PRO A 171 -1.68 -4.00 -15.38
C PRO A 171 -2.03 -2.53 -15.67
N ALA A 172 -1.29 -1.61 -15.07
CA ALA A 172 -1.47 -0.16 -15.24
C ALA A 172 -1.52 0.28 -16.72
N GLN A 173 -0.74 -0.38 -17.58
CA GLN A 173 -0.53 -0.01 -18.98
C GLN A 173 -1.41 -0.76 -19.98
N THR A 174 -2.39 -1.54 -19.51
CA THR A 174 -3.28 -2.31 -20.40
C THR A 174 -4.04 -1.38 -21.35
N PRO A 175 -4.03 -1.61 -22.67
CA PRO A 175 -4.78 -0.80 -23.63
C PRO A 175 -6.29 -0.86 -23.41
N ALA A 176 -7.00 0.24 -23.67
CA ALA A 176 -8.46 0.30 -23.58
C ALA A 176 -9.14 -0.76 -24.46
N SER A 177 -8.59 -1.02 -25.66
CA SER A 177 -9.09 -2.07 -26.56
C SER A 177 -9.08 -3.47 -25.94
N GLU A 178 -8.07 -3.79 -25.12
CA GLU A 178 -8.01 -5.07 -24.42
C GLU A 178 -9.02 -5.12 -23.27
N VAL A 179 -9.16 -4.02 -22.52
CA VAL A 179 -10.18 -3.90 -21.46
C VAL A 179 -11.59 -4.06 -22.02
N LEU A 180 -11.91 -3.40 -23.13
CA LEU A 180 -13.21 -3.49 -23.79
C LEU A 180 -13.48 -4.90 -24.38
N ALA A 181 -12.43 -5.64 -24.76
CA ALA A 181 -12.58 -7.01 -25.25
C ALA A 181 -13.11 -7.97 -24.18
N TYR A 182 -12.91 -7.66 -22.90
CA TYR A 182 -13.52 -8.38 -21.78
C TYR A 182 -15.04 -8.16 -21.65
N LYS A 183 -15.61 -7.17 -22.36
CA LYS A 183 -17.02 -6.75 -22.26
C LYS A 183 -17.46 -6.50 -20.80
N PRO A 184 -16.74 -5.64 -20.06
CA PRO A 184 -17.03 -5.39 -18.66
C PRO A 184 -18.38 -4.67 -18.50
N ASP A 185 -19.07 -4.95 -17.39
CA ASP A 185 -20.20 -4.15 -16.91
C ASP A 185 -19.72 -2.81 -16.32
N GLY A 186 -18.46 -2.74 -15.90
CA GLY A 186 -17.83 -1.51 -15.43
C GLY A 186 -16.31 -1.56 -15.44
N VAL A 187 -15.69 -0.39 -15.57
CA VAL A 187 -14.24 -0.21 -15.44
C VAL A 187 -13.94 0.53 -14.15
N PHE A 188 -12.98 0.03 -13.39
CA PHE A 188 -12.54 0.61 -12.13
C PHE A 188 -11.08 1.08 -12.24
N LEU A 189 -10.80 2.26 -11.71
CA LEU A 189 -9.47 2.87 -11.66
C LEU A 189 -9.00 2.87 -10.21
N SER A 190 -7.96 2.10 -9.88
CA SER A 190 -7.54 1.96 -8.49
C SER A 190 -6.84 3.20 -7.93
N ASN A 191 -6.63 3.17 -6.61
CA ASN A 191 -5.64 4.04 -6.00
C ASN A 191 -4.23 3.69 -6.50
N GLY A 192 -3.30 4.64 -6.31
CA GLY A 192 -1.90 4.45 -6.62
C GLY A 192 -1.01 5.48 -5.92
N PRO A 193 0.31 5.23 -5.82
CA PRO A 193 1.26 6.18 -5.30
C PRO A 193 1.66 7.22 -6.35
N GLY A 194 2.17 8.36 -5.87
CA GLY A 194 2.78 9.36 -6.74
C GLY A 194 1.78 10.30 -7.41
N ASP A 195 2.24 10.89 -8.51
CA ASP A 195 1.51 11.89 -9.29
C ASP A 195 0.80 11.20 -10.47
N PRO A 196 -0.50 11.42 -10.71
CA PRO A 196 -1.19 10.89 -11.88
C PRO A 196 -0.85 11.63 -13.19
N GLU A 197 -0.30 12.86 -13.13
CA GLU A 197 0.04 13.66 -14.32
C GLU A 197 0.96 12.92 -15.33
N PRO A 198 2.03 12.22 -14.92
CA PRO A 198 2.89 11.47 -15.84
C PRO A 198 2.31 10.14 -16.36
N CYS A 199 1.10 9.74 -15.95
CA CYS A 199 0.50 8.46 -16.33
C CYS A 199 -0.21 8.54 -17.69
N ASP A 200 0.51 8.93 -18.75
CA ASP A 200 -0.03 9.21 -20.09
C ASP A 200 -0.82 8.02 -20.68
N TYR A 201 -0.36 6.79 -20.43
CA TYR A 201 -1.02 5.56 -20.88
C TYR A 201 -2.43 5.42 -20.27
N ALA A 202 -2.58 5.73 -18.98
CA ALA A 202 -3.85 5.65 -18.28
C ALA A 202 -4.78 6.77 -18.76
N ILE A 203 -4.28 8.00 -18.88
CA ILE A 203 -5.05 9.14 -19.38
C ILE A 203 -5.59 8.86 -20.78
N LYS A 204 -4.75 8.27 -21.65
CA LYS A 204 -5.16 7.87 -23.00
C LYS A 204 -6.22 6.77 -22.96
N ALA A 205 -5.99 5.70 -22.22
CA ALA A 205 -6.91 4.56 -22.13
C ALA A 205 -8.29 4.96 -21.55
N ILE A 206 -8.34 5.89 -20.59
CA ILE A 206 -9.59 6.38 -19.99
C ILE A 206 -10.39 7.27 -20.96
N ARG A 207 -9.72 7.94 -21.89
CA ARG A 207 -10.36 8.82 -22.88
C ARG A 207 -11.03 8.05 -24.02
N GLU A 208 -10.45 6.91 -24.38
CA GLU A 208 -10.94 5.99 -25.42
C GLU A 208 -12.18 5.22 -24.95
#